data_AF-A0A9Q3X7Q6-F1
#
_entry.id   AF-A0A9Q3X7Q6-F1
#
_cell.length_a   1.000
_cell.length_b   1.000
_cell.length_c   1.000
_cell.angle_alpha   90.00
_cell.angle_beta   90.00
_cell.angle_gamma   90.00
#
_symmetry.space_group_name_H-M   'P 1'
#
loop_
_entity.id
_entity.type
_entity.pdbx_description
1 polymer ?
#
loop_
_entity_poly.entity_id
_entity_poly.type
_entity_poly.pdbx_seq_one_letter_code
_entity_poly.pdbx_strand_id
1 'polypeptide(L)' 'MSPSNTVEVLYNDHHLWLTGWLRRKLGCPESAADLAQDTFIRVLSAREEPTLIEPRAF' A
#
# COMPACT_ATOMS: atom_id res chain seq x y z
N MET A 1 20.16 11.08 -11.49
CA MET A 1 18.74 11.33 -11.20
C MET A 1 18.29 10.23 -10.26
N SER A 2 18.00 10.55 -9.00
CA SER A 2 17.21 9.64 -8.16
C SER A 2 15.87 9.46 -8.86
N PRO A 3 15.35 8.23 -9.05
CA PRO A 3 14.01 8.06 -9.58
C PRO A 3 13.06 8.71 -8.57
N SER A 4 12.61 9.92 -8.86
CA SER A 4 11.46 10.51 -8.20
C SER A 4 10.28 9.66 -8.63
N ASN A 5 10.08 8.52 -7.97
CA ASN A 5 8.81 7.81 -7.98
C ASN A 5 7.80 8.77 -7.38
N THR A 6 7.25 9.62 -8.23
CA THR A 6 6.24 10.60 -7.84
C THR A 6 5.12 9.83 -7.17
N VAL A 7 4.60 10.36 -6.07
CA VAL A 7 3.48 9.79 -5.32
C VAL A 7 2.33 9.38 -6.24
N GLU A 8 2.08 10.16 -7.29
CA GLU A 8 1.10 9.88 -8.33
C GLU A 8 1.33 8.54 -9.06
N VAL A 9 2.56 8.20 -9.43
CA VAL A 9 2.88 6.94 -10.12
C VAL A 9 2.69 5.75 -9.17
N LEU A 10 3.24 5.85 -7.95
CA LEU A 10 3.06 4.81 -6.92
C LEU A 10 1.57 4.55 -6.64
N TYR A 11 0.81 5.64 -6.48
CA TYR A 11 -0.62 5.56 -6.19
C TYR A 11 -1.39 4.93 -7.35
N ASN A 12 -1.22 5.41 -8.59
CA ASN A 12 -1.95 4.87 -9.74
C ASN A 12 -1.64 3.39 -9.99
N ASP A 13 -0.37 3.00 -9.87
CA ASP A 13 0.05 1.62 -10.17
C ASP A 13 -0.43 0.62 -9.12
N HIS A 14 -0.58 1.03 -7.85
CA HIS A 14 -0.83 0.10 -6.73
C HIS A 14 -2.23 0.23 -6.11
N HIS A 15 -2.92 1.36 -6.29
CA HIS A 15 -4.18 1.66 -5.61
C HIS A 15 -5.29 0.68 -6.01
N LEU A 16 -5.47 0.42 -7.31
CA LEU A 16 -6.52 -0.48 -7.81
C LEU A 16 -6.32 -1.92 -7.31
N TRP A 17 -5.07 -2.39 -7.31
CA TRP A 17 -4.73 -3.71 -6.81
C TRP A 17 -4.98 -3.81 -5.31
N LEU A 18 -4.46 -2.87 -4.51
CA LEU A 18 -4.55 -2.91 -3.06
C LEU A 18 -6.00 -2.79 -2.59
N THR A 19 -6.75 -1.82 -3.12
CA THR A 19 -8.17 -1.67 -2.78
C THR A 19 -9.00 -2.86 -3.21
N GLY A 20 -8.76 -3.43 -4.40
CA GLY A 20 -9.43 -4.65 -4.86
C GLY A 20 -9.12 -5.87 -3.99
N TRP A 21 -7.87 -6.01 -3.54
CA TRP A 21 -7.48 -7.05 -2.59
C TRP A 21 -8.12 -6.84 -1.21
N LEU A 22 -8.08 -5.62 -0.66
CA LEU A 22 -8.70 -5.28 0.63
C LEU A 22 -10.22 -5.46 0.60
N ARG A 23 -10.89 -5.05 -0.48
CA ARG A 23 -12.34 -5.26 -0.65
C ARG A 23 -12.71 -6.74 -0.60
N ARG A 24 -11.94 -7.60 -1.27
CA ARG A 24 -12.15 -9.06 -1.22
C ARG A 24 -11.87 -9.64 0.17
N LYS A 25 -10.89 -9.10 0.90
CA LYS A 25 -10.50 -9.59 2.22
C LYS A 25 -11.45 -9.15 3.33
N LEU A 26 -11.97 -7.92 3.26
CA LEU A 26 -12.75 -7.29 4.33
C LEU A 26 -14.25 -7.35 4.09
N GLY A 27 -14.70 -7.52 2.84
CA GLY A 27 -16.13 -7.48 2.48
C GLY A 27 -16.79 -6.10 2.64
N CYS A 28 -16.05 -5.10 3.15
CA CYS A 28 -16.54 -3.75 3.45
C CYS A 28 -15.79 -2.72 2.60
N PRO A 29 -16.44 -2.01 1.66
CA PRO A 29 -15.77 -1.12 0.72
C PRO A 29 -15.22 0.15 1.36
N GLU A 30 -15.88 0.69 2.39
CA GLU A 30 -15.41 1.86 3.16
C GLU A 30 -14.14 1.53 3.94
N SER A 31 -14.12 0.43 4.70
CA SER A 31 -12.94 0.02 5.47
C SER A 31 -11.74 -0.32 4.58
N ALA A 32 -12.00 -0.85 3.38
CA ALA A 32 -10.96 -1.11 2.39
C ALA A 32 -10.35 0.19 1.83
N ALA A 33 -11.15 1.24 1.66
CA ALA A 33 -10.68 2.54 1.20
C ALA A 33 -9.82 3.23 2.29
N ASP A 34 -10.29 3.21 3.54
CA ASP A 34 -9.55 3.77 4.68
C ASP A 34 -8.20 3.08 4.87
N LEU A 35 -8.17 1.74 4.86
CA LEU A 35 -6.93 0.98 5.01
C LEU A 35 -5.97 1.16 3.84
N ALA A 36 -6.47 1.31 2.61
CA ALA A 36 -5.61 1.63 1.47
C ALA A 36 -4.95 2.98 1.66
N GLN A 37 -5.71 3.99 2.09
CA GLN A 37 -5.20 5.33 2.33
C GLN A 37 -4.16 5.36 3.45
N ASP A 38 -4.44 4.73 4.59
CA ASP A 38 -3.49 4.59 5.71
C ASP A 38 -2.19 3.91 5.27
N THR A 39 -2.30 2.90 4.39
CA THR A 39 -1.14 2.20 3.83
C THR A 39 -0.27 3.14 2.98
N PHE A 40 -0.88 3.91 2.07
CA PHE A 40 -0.12 4.88 1.27
C PHE A 40 0.52 5.96 2.13
N ILE A 41 -0.19 6.50 3.13
CA ILE A 41 0.38 7.48 4.07
C ILE A 41 1.60 6.89 4.80
N ARG A 42 1.49 5.65 5.27
CA ARG A 42 2.60 4.93 5.92
C ARG A 42 3.80 4.74 4.99
N VAL A 43 3.58 4.31 3.76
CA VAL A 43 4.65 4.11 2.76
C VAL A 43 5.33 5.42 2.41
N LEU A 44 4.56 6.49 2.20
CA LEU A 44 5.09 7.81 1.86
C LEU A 44 5.81 8.48 3.03
N SER A 45 5.39 8.19 4.26
CA SER A 45 6.02 8.71 5.48
C SER A 45 7.17 7.84 5.97
N ALA A 46 7.37 6.65 5.39
CA ALA A 46 8.46 5.76 5.75
C ALA A 46 9.78 6.40 5.31
N ARG A 47 10.64 6.65 6.31
CA ARG A 47 11.96 7.26 6.09
C ARG A 47 13.03 6.20 5.75
N GLU A 48 12.69 4.93 5.96
CA GLU A 48 13.55 3.78 5.72
C GLU A 48 12.77 2.77 4.88
N GLU A 49 13.46 2.10 3.95
CA GLU A 49 12.87 1.01 3.18
C GLU A 49 12.52 -0.12 4.15
N PRO A 50 11.26 -0.61 4.17
CA PRO A 50 10.89 -1.68 5.07
C PRO A 50 11.71 -2.91 4.72
N THR A 51 12.47 -3.42 5.69
CA THR A 51 13.10 -4.73 5.58
C THR A 51 11.98 -5.75 5.40
N LEU A 52 11.83 -6.29 4.20
CA LEU A 52 10.86 -7.34 3.90
C LEU A 52 11.35 -8.63 4.56
N ILE A 53 10.95 -8.83 5.81
CA ILE A 53 11.16 -10.08 6.52
C ILE A 53 10.06 -11.03 6.02
N GLU A 54 10.44 -11.98 5.16
CA GLU A 54 9.52 -13.03 4.71
C GLU A 54 8.90 -13.71 5.95
N PRO A 55 7.57 -13.96 5.95
CA PRO A 55 6.93 -14.61 7.07
C PRO A 55 7.55 -15.98 7.24
N ARG A 56 8.22 -16.18 8.38
CA ARG A 56 8.74 -17.48 8.79
C ARG A 56 7.53 -18.42 8.82
N ALA A 57 7.48 -19.39 7.91
CA ALA A 57 6.45 -20.41 7.91
C ALA A 57 6.50 -21.13 9.28
N PHE A 58 5.34 -21.21 9.95
CA PHE A 58 5.10 -22.05 11.13
C PHE A 58 4.12 -23.15 10.76
#